data_AF-A0A494WFW4-F1
#
_entry.id   AF-A0A494WFW4-F1
#
_cell.length_a   1.000
_cell.length_b   1.000
_cell.length_c   1.000
_cell.angle_alpha   90.00
_cell.angle_beta   90.00
_cell.angle_gamma   90.00
#
_symmetry.space_group_name_H-M   'P 1'
#
loop_
_entity.id
_entity.type
_entity.pdbx_description
1 polymer ?
#
loop_
_entity_poly.entity_id
_entity_poly.type
_entity_poly.pdbx_seq_one_letter_code
_entity_poly.pdbx_strand_id
1 'polypeptide(L)'
;MRYDARHAQLAALAHRIDALAGQGHHMTAARMRDELDDIRRSARVVRLDDVEELADSLETMLSLHGLGCVILSYLDRMRDAVSDRLGPPVAPLAAPAAVLRLRA
;
A
#
# COMPACT_ATOMS: atom_id res chain seq x y z
N MET A 1 -7.88 1.10 -20.79
CA MET A 1 -8.66 0.12 -20.01
C MET A 1 -7.79 -0.80 -19.14
N ARG A 2 -6.93 -1.69 -19.68
CA ARG A 2 -6.17 -2.65 -18.83
C ARG A 2 -5.15 -2.00 -17.89
N TYR A 3 -4.54 -0.90 -18.33
CA TYR A 3 -3.63 -0.08 -17.51
C TYR A 3 -4.38 0.62 -16.36
N ASP A 4 -5.56 1.17 -16.65
CA ASP A 4 -6.42 1.83 -15.66
C ASP A 4 -6.93 0.83 -14.61
N ALA A 5 -7.31 -0.38 -15.04
CA ALA A 5 -7.76 -1.44 -14.15
C ALA A 5 -6.66 -1.88 -13.17
N ARG A 6 -5.43 -2.05 -13.66
CA ARG A 6 -4.29 -2.41 -12.80
C ARG A 6 -3.95 -1.28 -11.82
N HIS A 7 -3.95 -0.03 -12.28
CA HIS A 7 -3.74 1.13 -11.41
C HIS A 7 -4.82 1.24 -10.33
N ALA A 8 -6.09 1.03 -10.68
CA ALA A 8 -7.18 1.03 -9.72
C ALA A 8 -7.02 -0.08 -8.65
N GLN A 9 -6.56 -1.28 -9.06
CA GLN A 9 -6.28 -2.36 -8.12
C GLN A 9 -5.11 -2.05 -7.17
N LEU A 10 -4.05 -1.43 -7.66
CA LEU A 10 -2.93 -0.98 -6.83
C LEU A 10 -3.36 0.11 -5.83
N ALA A 11 -4.12 1.09 -6.28
CA ALA A 11 -4.65 2.14 -5.42
C ALA A 11 -5.60 1.59 -4.35
N ALA A 12 -6.45 0.62 -4.70
CA ALA A 12 -7.33 -0.05 -3.74
C ALA A 12 -6.54 -0.86 -2.69
N LEU A 13 -5.47 -1.54 -3.11
CA LEU A 13 -4.58 -2.27 -2.21
C LEU A 13 -3.86 -1.31 -1.25
N ALA A 14 -3.31 -0.20 -1.75
CA ALA A 14 -2.69 0.84 -0.92
C ALA A 14 -3.69 1.40 0.11
N HIS A 15 -4.91 1.73 -0.31
CA HIS A 15 -5.93 2.24 0.58
C HIS A 15 -6.31 1.24 1.69
N ARG A 16 -6.35 -0.06 1.37
CA ARG A 16 -6.60 -1.10 2.38
C ARG A 16 -5.47 -1.20 3.40
N ILE A 17 -4.21 -1.18 2.95
CA ILE A 17 -3.05 -1.20 3.85
C ILE A 17 -3.07 0.04 4.77
N ASP A 18 -3.37 1.21 4.22
CA ASP A 18 -3.48 2.47 4.99
C ASP A 18 -4.61 2.41 6.02
N ALA A 19 -5.79 1.88 5.64
CA ALA A 19 -6.90 1.69 6.55
C ALA A 19 -6.53 0.72 7.68
N LEU A 20 -5.84 -0.38 7.37
CA LEU A 20 -5.39 -1.36 8.34
C LEU A 20 -4.36 -0.77 9.31
N ALA A 21 -3.44 0.07 8.83
CA ALA A 21 -2.49 0.78 9.67
C ALA A 21 -3.20 1.75 10.63
N GLY A 22 -4.27 2.40 10.18
CA GLY A 22 -5.11 3.26 11.04
C GLY A 22 -5.94 2.49 12.08
N GLN A 23 -6.30 1.24 11.80
CA GLN A 23 -7.18 0.40 12.64
C GLN A 23 -6.43 -0.61 13.52
N GLY A 24 -5.16 -0.90 13.21
CA GLY A 24 -4.43 -2.06 13.72
C GLY A 24 -4.37 -2.21 15.24
N HIS A 25 -4.42 -1.11 16.00
CA HIS A 25 -4.42 -1.14 17.47
C HIS A 25 -5.70 -1.69 18.10
N HIS A 26 -6.81 -1.73 17.36
CA HIS A 26 -8.13 -2.17 17.86
C HIS A 26 -8.58 -3.51 17.29
N MET A 27 -7.77 -4.13 16.44
CA MET A 27 -8.15 -5.36 15.75
C MET A 27 -7.79 -6.60 16.55
N THR A 28 -8.67 -7.59 16.52
CA THR A 28 -8.36 -8.93 17.07
C THR A 28 -7.39 -9.66 16.15
N ALA A 29 -6.65 -10.62 16.70
CA ALA A 29 -5.69 -11.41 15.92
C ALA A 29 -6.37 -12.19 14.79
N ALA A 30 -7.57 -12.73 15.03
CA ALA A 30 -8.36 -13.40 14.00
C ALA A 30 -8.70 -12.46 12.83
N ARG A 31 -9.21 -11.26 13.15
CA ARG A 31 -9.56 -10.27 12.13
C ARG A 31 -8.34 -9.76 11.37
N MET A 32 -7.20 -9.59 12.05
CA MET A 32 -5.95 -9.21 11.39
C MET A 32 -5.50 -10.28 10.37
N ARG A 33 -5.66 -11.57 10.69
CA ARG A 33 -5.36 -12.64 9.74
C ARG A 33 -6.26 -12.62 8.51
N ASP A 34 -7.57 -12.42 8.70
CA ASP A 34 -8.50 -12.30 7.58
C ASP A 34 -8.11 -11.15 6.62
N GLU A 35 -7.67 -10.01 7.17
CA GLU A 35 -7.20 -8.89 6.35
C GLU A 35 -5.88 -9.19 5.62
N LEU A 36 -4.96 -9.95 6.24
CA LEU A 36 -3.73 -10.39 5.59
C LEU A 36 -4.00 -11.39 4.46
N ASP A 37 -4.96 -12.29 4.62
CA ASP A 37 -5.43 -13.18 3.54
C ASP A 37 -5.93 -12.38 2.34
N ASP A 38 -6.73 -11.35 2.61
CA ASP A 38 -7.29 -10.48 1.59
C ASP A 38 -6.22 -9.61 0.91
N ILE A 39 -5.22 -9.11 1.66
CA ILE A 39 -4.05 -8.41 1.12
C ILE A 39 -3.27 -9.33 0.18
N ARG A 40 -2.97 -10.58 0.58
CA ARG A 40 -2.27 -11.56 -0.26
C ARG A 40 -3.05 -11.87 -1.52
N ARG A 41 -4.35 -12.11 -1.40
CA ARG A 41 -5.22 -12.37 -2.56
C ARG A 41 -5.17 -11.20 -3.55
N SER A 42 -5.25 -9.96 -3.05
CA SER A 42 -5.17 -8.76 -3.88
C SER A 42 -3.77 -8.58 -4.51
N ALA A 43 -2.69 -8.80 -3.76
CA ALA A 43 -1.32 -8.71 -4.25
C ALA A 43 -1.04 -9.70 -5.39
N ARG A 44 -1.53 -10.94 -5.28
CA ARG A 44 -1.43 -11.95 -6.35
C ARG A 44 -2.09 -11.53 -7.65
N VAL A 45 -3.22 -10.84 -7.58
CA VAL A 45 -3.94 -10.35 -8.77
C VAL A 45 -3.09 -9.32 -9.54
N VAL A 46 -2.35 -8.47 -8.83
CA VAL A 46 -1.52 -7.41 -9.43
C VAL A 46 -0.04 -7.81 -9.63
N ARG A 47 0.32 -9.03 -9.19
CA ARG A 47 1.68 -9.62 -9.20
C ARG A 47 2.68 -8.75 -8.43
N LEU A 48 2.40 -8.54 -7.15
CA LEU A 48 3.25 -7.81 -6.20
C LEU A 48 3.77 -8.78 -5.14
N ASP A 49 4.81 -9.52 -5.52
CA ASP A 49 5.35 -10.63 -4.73
C ASP A 49 5.92 -10.13 -3.40
N ASP A 50 6.52 -8.92 -3.37
CA ASP A 50 7.05 -8.30 -2.15
C ASP A 50 5.98 -8.10 -1.07
N VAL A 51 4.77 -7.68 -1.45
CA VAL A 51 3.64 -7.48 -0.51
C VAL A 51 3.13 -8.81 0.00
N GLU A 52 3.14 -9.84 -0.85
CA GLU A 52 2.76 -11.19 -0.46
C GLU A 52 3.73 -11.77 0.57
N GLU A 53 5.03 -11.68 0.33
CA GLU A 53 6.07 -12.15 1.26
C GLU A 53 6.05 -11.40 2.59
N LEU A 54 5.82 -10.08 2.56
CA LEU A 54 5.64 -9.28 3.78
C LEU A 54 4.39 -9.72 4.56
N ALA A 55 3.31 -10.11 3.88
CA ALA A 55 2.08 -10.54 4.53
C ALA A 55 2.22 -11.93 5.17
N ASP A 56 2.90 -12.86 4.49
CA ASP A 56 3.24 -14.18 5.04
C ASP A 56 4.15 -14.06 6.28
N SER A 57 5.13 -13.17 6.20
CA SER A 57 6.04 -12.89 7.31
C SER A 57 5.30 -12.28 8.51
N LEU A 58 4.38 -11.34 8.24
CA LEU A 58 3.55 -10.75 9.28
C LEU A 58 2.60 -11.77 9.91
N GLU A 59 1.96 -12.65 9.14
CA GLU A 59 1.12 -13.74 9.68
C GLU A 59 1.94 -14.70 10.58
N THR A 60 3.14 -15.05 10.14
CA THR A 60 4.06 -15.91 10.92
C THR A 60 4.41 -15.26 12.25
N MET A 61 4.78 -13.98 12.24
CA MET A 61 5.10 -13.26 13.46
C MET A 61 3.88 -13.04 14.37
N LEU A 62 2.70 -12.78 13.80
CA LEU A 62 1.45 -12.69 14.57
C LEU A 62 1.17 -14.01 15.30
N SER A 63 1.43 -15.13 14.64
CA SER A 63 1.27 -16.47 15.22
C SER A 63 2.26 -16.74 16.36
N LEU A 64 3.48 -16.20 16.25
CA LEU A 64 4.57 -16.42 17.22
C LEU A 64 4.55 -15.43 18.40
N HIS A 65 4.24 -14.16 18.15
CA HIS A 65 4.45 -13.05 19.08
C HIS A 65 3.18 -12.26 19.40
N GLY A 66 2.06 -12.57 18.74
CA GLY A 66 0.81 -11.83 18.89
C GLY A 66 0.86 -10.44 18.23
N LEU A 67 -0.13 -9.60 18.54
CA LEU A 67 -0.38 -8.33 17.84
C LEU A 67 0.63 -7.20 18.14
N GLY A 68 1.53 -7.39 19.11
CA GLY A 68 2.14 -6.24 19.80
C GLY A 68 3.39 -5.62 19.18
N CYS A 69 4.21 -6.37 18.44
CA CYS A 69 5.61 -5.95 18.31
C CYS A 69 5.98 -5.21 17.02
N VAL A 70 5.29 -5.44 15.89
CA VAL A 70 5.85 -5.07 14.57
C VAL A 70 4.83 -4.84 13.46
N ILE A 71 3.52 -4.85 13.76
CA ILE A 71 2.47 -4.77 12.73
C ILE A 71 2.62 -3.51 11.88
N LEU A 72 2.71 -2.34 12.52
CA LEU A 72 2.80 -1.06 11.82
C LEU A 72 4.02 -0.99 10.89
N SER A 73 5.17 -1.49 11.33
CA SER A 73 6.38 -1.50 10.51
C SER A 73 6.25 -2.39 9.27
N TYR A 74 5.49 -3.49 9.35
CA TYR A 74 5.22 -4.34 8.19
C TYR A 74 4.20 -3.72 7.25
N LEU A 75 3.15 -3.10 7.79
CA LEU A 75 2.16 -2.38 6.98
C LEU A 75 2.80 -1.19 6.25
N ASP A 76 3.71 -0.47 6.88
CA ASP A 76 4.45 0.63 6.26
C ASP A 76 5.33 0.12 5.09
N ARG A 77 6.06 -0.99 5.28
CA ARG A 77 6.82 -1.61 4.19
C ARG A 77 5.93 -2.11 3.04
N MET A 78 4.76 -2.65 3.34
CA MET A 78 3.81 -3.05 2.29
C MET A 78 3.32 -1.83 1.49
N ARG A 79 3.06 -0.71 2.18
CA ARG A 79 2.66 0.55 1.56
C ARG A 79 3.75 1.08 0.64
N ASP A 80 5.00 1.04 1.07
CA ASP A 80 6.16 1.45 0.26
C ASP A 80 6.28 0.59 -1.01
N ALA A 81 6.19 -0.75 -0.87
CA ALA A 81 6.24 -1.66 -2.01
C ALA A 81 5.11 -1.42 -3.03
N VAL A 82 3.91 -1.08 -2.56
CA VAL A 82 2.79 -0.70 -3.44
C VAL A 82 3.06 0.66 -4.10
N SER A 83 3.60 1.63 -3.36
CA SER A 83 3.89 2.98 -3.86
C SER A 83 4.97 2.97 -4.94
N ASP A 84 6.02 2.18 -4.77
CA ASP A 84 7.06 1.96 -5.78
C ASP A 84 6.48 1.41 -7.08
N ARG A 85 5.42 0.58 -6.98
CA ARG A 85 4.76 0.00 -8.14
C ARG A 85 3.77 0.94 -8.83
N LEU A 86 3.12 1.82 -8.08
CA LEU A 86 2.30 2.92 -8.62
C LEU A 86 3.18 3.95 -9.36
N GLY A 87 4.43 4.09 -8.95
CA GLY A 87 5.33 5.12 -9.47
C GLY A 87 4.95 6.51 -8.95
N PRO A 88 5.76 7.54 -9.25
CA PRO A 88 5.44 8.90 -8.85
C PRO A 88 4.08 9.31 -9.42
N PRO A 89 3.24 10.03 -8.68
CA PRO A 89 2.05 10.63 -9.25
C PRO A 89 2.51 11.46 -10.45
N VAL A 90 1.97 11.15 -11.64
CA VAL A 90 2.24 11.93 -12.85
C VAL A 90 1.68 13.33 -12.57
N ALA A 91 2.52 14.21 -12.04
CA ALA A 91 2.17 15.60 -11.86
C ALA A 91 1.77 16.12 -13.25
N PRO A 92 0.60 16.78 -13.40
CA PRO A 92 0.32 17.46 -14.65
C PRO A 92 1.46 18.44 -14.86
N LEU A 93 2.17 18.30 -15.98
CA LEU A 93 3.28 19.14 -16.38
C LEU A 93 2.80 20.59 -16.27
N ALA A 94 3.17 21.26 -15.17
CA ALA A 94 2.85 22.66 -14.99
C ALA A 94 3.57 23.41 -16.12
N ALA A 95 2.78 23.94 -17.07
CA ALA A 95 3.30 24.74 -18.16
C ALA A 95 4.20 25.85 -17.58
N PRO A 96 5.38 26.12 -18.17
CA PRO A 96 6.25 27.14 -17.64
C PRO A 96 5.51 28.48 -17.70
N ALA A 97 5.24 29.05 -16.52
CA ALA A 97 4.73 30.40 -16.40
C ALA A 97 5.75 31.35 -17.06
N ALA A 98 5.45 31.79 -18.27
CA ALA A 98 6.20 32.84 -18.93
C ALA A 98 6.11 34.10 -18.07
N VAL A 99 7.18 34.37 -17.31
CA VAL A 99 7.34 35.63 -16.58
C VAL A 99 7.53 36.72 -17.62
N LEU A 100 6.43 37.34 -18.04
CA LEU A 100 6.43 38.55 -18.84
C LEU A 100 7.05 39.67 -17.99
N ARG A 101 8.34 39.91 -18.15
CA ARG A 101 9.01 41.10 -17.60
C ARG A 101 8.49 42.32 -18.36
N LEU A 102 7.45 42.95 -17.82
CA LEU A 102 7.01 44.25 -18.28
C LEU A 102 8.06 45.29 -17.82
N ARG A 103 8.80 45.84 -18.78
CA ARG A 103 9.56 47.09 -18.63
C ARG A 103 8.79 48.17 -19.37
N ALA A 104 8.25 49.14 -18.65
CA ALA A 104 8.02 50.52 -19.09
C ALA A 104 7.90 51.38 -17.83
#